data_AF-A0A2N2GL27-F1
#
_entry.id   AF-A0A2N2GL27-F1
#
_cell.length_a   1.000
_cell.length_b   1.000
_cell.length_c   1.000
_cell.angle_alpha   90.00
_cell.angle_beta   90.00
_cell.angle_gamma   90.00
#
_symmetry.space_group_name_H-M   'P 1'
#
loop_
_entity.id
_entity.type
_entity.pdbx_description
1 polymer ?
#
loop_
_entity_poly.entity_id
_entity_poly.type
_entity_poly.pdbx_seq_one_letter_code
_entity_poly.pdbx_strand_id
1 'polypeptide(L)'
;MSTILTLILLLTSTAEGPVNRLPQLTVEAIQVDGLEKTSCELVARIIGIRPGALLTPDDPRLEAARLQLLALGIFHHVEFQLKKGRRRGNVILIVRVEERQTLIIRHLFFGASRIIPFWLGLGLQEGNFLGKGMRLSVAAVGTARSDIMEGRPQYAVESSLFAPKWLPIPLHLGARYANGTEFYRTYGEADDGDPENFLSLDYQRGGFWTETFLPLGRLFLHVGLSSELLHTTLPGERIRHFPDGTSRQIHFGLQDGFSALGFLSGRLSWDTRDRENLPSSGTLLELGGRIGSPVFFSSYSYTRGELQIDGSRFVFLDERGSLAGWILEPEKMQLVCGRAPVSHPGETPPEHLGVRAEGSSVRYTAVLVAASDDGARERLDELAPELVEGGVALASGRVLRPLGAPTPERPA
;
A
#
# COMPACT_ATOMS: atom_id res chain seq x y z
N MET A 1 52.46 -9.44 -40.86
CA MET A 1 51.84 -8.51 -39.90
C MET A 1 51.59 -9.25 -38.58
N SER A 2 52.65 -9.49 -37.81
CA SER A 2 52.62 -10.26 -36.56
C SER A 2 53.84 -9.88 -35.74
N THR A 3 53.83 -8.71 -35.08
CA THR A 3 54.91 -8.25 -34.17
C THR A 3 54.63 -6.90 -33.46
N ILE A 4 53.38 -6.54 -33.13
CA ILE A 4 53.09 -5.28 -32.38
C ILE A 4 52.12 -5.50 -31.19
N LEU A 5 51.84 -6.74 -30.79
CA LEU A 5 50.88 -7.01 -29.69
C LEU A 5 51.50 -7.60 -28.41
N THR A 6 52.82 -7.44 -28.21
CA THR A 6 53.54 -8.05 -27.07
C THR A 6 54.23 -7.05 -26.14
N LEU A 7 53.99 -5.73 -26.29
CA LEU A 7 54.71 -4.70 -25.53
C LEU A 7 53.84 -3.71 -24.74
N ILE A 8 52.54 -3.95 -24.59
CA ILE A 8 51.65 -3.17 -23.70
C ILE A 8 50.88 -4.13 -22.79
N LEU A 9 51.61 -4.99 -22.08
CA LEU A 9 51.05 -5.87 -21.06
C LEU A 9 52.04 -6.11 -19.92
N LEU A 10 52.79 -5.06 -19.52
CA LEU A 10 53.84 -5.17 -18.51
C LEU A 10 53.97 -3.98 -17.55
N LEU A 11 52.94 -3.14 -17.41
CA LEU A 11 52.91 -2.04 -16.43
C LEU A 11 51.53 -1.86 -15.80
N THR A 12 51.01 -2.91 -15.17
CA THR A 12 50.09 -2.77 -14.02
C THR A 12 50.72 -3.47 -12.83
N SER A 13 51.86 -2.94 -12.40
CA SER A 13 52.37 -3.17 -11.06
C SER A 13 51.35 -2.58 -10.09
N THR A 14 50.47 -3.42 -9.56
CA THR A 14 49.74 -3.10 -8.33
C THR A 14 50.79 -2.97 -7.24
N ALA A 15 51.06 -1.73 -6.84
CA ALA A 15 51.77 -1.46 -5.60
C ALA A 15 50.89 -1.99 -4.45
N GLU A 16 51.06 -3.27 -4.10
CA GLU A 16 50.57 -3.80 -2.83
C GLU A 16 51.39 -3.14 -1.73
N GLY A 17 50.88 -2.01 -1.23
CA GLY A 17 51.35 -1.46 0.04
C GLY A 17 51.22 -2.55 1.13
N PRO A 18 52.08 -2.54 2.17
CA PRO A 18 52.01 -3.53 3.24
C PRO A 18 50.60 -3.51 3.83
N VAL A 19 49.87 -4.63 3.67
CA VAL A 19 48.57 -4.83 4.31
C VAL A 19 48.82 -4.80 5.81
N ASN A 20 48.61 -3.63 6.41
CA ASN A 20 48.70 -3.42 7.83
C ASN A 20 47.55 -4.21 8.46
N ARG A 21 47.79 -5.48 8.81
CA ARG A 21 46.78 -6.35 9.40
C ARG A 21 46.38 -5.73 10.73
N LEU A 22 45.21 -5.10 10.75
CA LEU A 22 44.63 -4.56 11.97
C LEU A 22 44.61 -5.66 13.04
N PRO A 23 44.90 -5.31 14.30
CA PRO A 23 44.91 -6.28 15.39
C PRO A 23 43.52 -6.92 15.50
N GLN A 24 43.49 -8.26 15.50
CA GLN A 24 42.27 -9.00 15.78
C GLN A 24 41.99 -8.97 17.29
N LEU A 25 40.77 -8.59 17.63
CA LEU A 25 40.31 -8.42 19.00
C LEU A 25 39.21 -9.46 19.27
N THR A 26 39.30 -10.17 20.39
CA THR A 26 38.28 -11.15 20.79
C THR A 26 37.24 -10.46 21.66
N VAL A 27 35.96 -10.56 21.30
CA VAL A 27 34.85 -10.04 22.09
C VAL A 27 34.72 -10.86 23.37
N GLU A 28 34.94 -10.24 24.52
CA GLU A 28 34.77 -10.86 25.83
C GLU A 28 33.32 -10.78 26.31
N ALA A 29 32.68 -9.63 26.12
CA ALA A 29 31.31 -9.37 26.52
C ALA A 29 30.68 -8.31 25.61
N ILE A 30 29.35 -8.28 25.60
CA ILE A 30 28.55 -7.25 24.93
C ILE A 30 27.75 -6.54 26.01
N GLN A 31 27.88 -5.23 26.08
CA GLN A 31 27.13 -4.37 26.98
C GLN A 31 26.23 -3.48 26.13
N VAL A 32 24.96 -3.37 26.49
CA VAL A 32 24.00 -2.49 25.81
C VAL A 32 23.54 -1.44 26.79
N ASP A 33 23.79 -0.18 26.46
CA ASP A 33 23.47 0.98 27.28
C ASP A 33 22.42 1.87 26.57
N GLY A 34 21.57 2.54 27.34
CA GLY A 34 20.57 3.48 26.82
C GLY A 34 19.24 2.85 26.39
N LEU A 35 18.99 1.60 26.78
CA LEU A 35 17.67 0.98 26.65
C LEU A 35 16.73 1.45 27.76
N GLU A 36 15.50 1.81 27.38
CA GLU A 36 14.42 2.18 28.29
C GLU A 36 13.28 1.16 28.24
N LYS A 37 12.76 0.90 27.03
CA LYS A 37 11.63 -0.01 26.80
C LYS A 37 12.05 -1.23 25.98
N THR A 38 13.05 -1.09 25.13
CA THR A 38 13.43 -2.12 24.17
C THR A 38 14.20 -3.25 24.83
N SER A 39 13.92 -4.49 24.43
CA SER A 39 14.61 -5.64 25.02
C SER A 39 16.07 -5.71 24.57
N CYS A 40 16.98 -5.96 25.51
CA CYS A 40 18.38 -6.21 25.21
C CYS A 40 18.55 -7.42 24.26
N GLU A 41 17.66 -8.41 24.36
CA GLU A 41 17.65 -9.57 23.46
C GLU A 41 17.41 -9.18 21.99
N LEU A 42 16.55 -8.19 21.73
CA LEU A 42 16.32 -7.69 20.37
C LEU A 42 17.61 -7.10 19.79
N VAL A 43 18.29 -6.25 20.55
CA VAL A 43 19.53 -5.60 20.13
C VAL A 43 20.63 -6.65 19.89
N ALA A 44 20.86 -7.54 20.84
CA ALA A 44 21.87 -8.60 20.73
C ALA A 44 21.61 -9.50 19.51
N ARG A 45 20.34 -9.82 19.23
CA ARG A 45 19.93 -10.64 18.08
C ARG A 45 20.23 -9.95 16.75
N ILE A 46 20.01 -8.65 16.64
CA ILE A 46 20.26 -7.88 15.41
C ILE A 46 21.76 -7.70 15.18
N ILE A 47 22.54 -7.46 16.23
CA ILE A 47 23.99 -7.33 16.12
C ILE A 47 24.63 -8.62 15.59
N GLY A 48 24.12 -9.79 15.99
CA GLY A 48 24.59 -11.08 15.49
C GLY A 48 26.01 -11.46 15.94
N ILE A 49 26.67 -10.61 16.70
CA ILE A 49 27.98 -10.85 17.33
C ILE A 49 27.73 -11.50 18.69
N ARG A 50 28.54 -12.50 19.02
CA ARG A 50 28.51 -13.20 20.30
C ARG A 50 29.86 -13.05 21.01
N PRO A 51 29.90 -13.14 22.35
CA PRO A 51 31.14 -13.35 23.07
C PRO A 51 31.96 -14.50 22.45
N GLY A 52 33.27 -14.29 22.29
CA GLY A 52 34.21 -15.16 21.59
C GLY A 52 34.44 -14.80 20.12
N ALA A 53 33.64 -13.90 19.53
CA ALA A 53 33.86 -13.47 18.15
C ALA A 53 35.15 -12.67 17.99
N LEU A 54 35.84 -12.86 16.87
CA LEU A 54 36.96 -12.01 16.45
C LEU A 54 36.40 -10.78 15.74
N LEU A 55 36.87 -9.58 16.11
CA LEU A 55 36.55 -8.30 15.51
C LEU A 55 37.82 -7.54 15.15
N THR A 56 37.74 -6.72 14.11
CA THR A 56 38.69 -5.64 13.84
C THR A 56 38.04 -4.30 14.22
N PRO A 57 38.81 -3.23 14.48
CA PRO A 57 38.26 -1.90 14.74
C PRO A 57 37.24 -1.43 13.68
N ASP A 58 37.52 -1.71 12.41
CA ASP A 58 36.68 -1.33 11.26
C ASP A 58 35.87 -2.52 10.70
N ASP A 59 35.40 -3.43 11.57
CA ASP A 59 34.66 -4.60 11.12
C ASP A 59 33.34 -4.20 10.42
N PRO A 60 33.14 -4.58 9.14
CA PRO A 60 31.94 -4.19 8.39
C PRO A 60 30.64 -4.73 8.99
N ARG A 61 30.71 -5.79 9.83
CA ARG A 61 29.55 -6.33 10.54
C ARG A 61 28.98 -5.33 11.56
N LEU A 62 29.82 -4.49 12.15
CA LEU A 62 29.35 -3.46 13.09
C LEU A 62 28.55 -2.39 12.37
N GLU A 63 29.00 -1.93 11.20
CA GLU A 63 28.25 -0.95 10.42
C GLU A 63 26.95 -1.54 9.88
N ALA A 64 26.97 -2.79 9.39
CA ALA A 64 25.76 -3.49 8.99
C ALA A 64 24.76 -3.62 10.15
N ALA A 65 25.23 -3.97 11.35
CA ALA A 65 24.40 -4.01 12.56
C ALA A 65 23.86 -2.63 12.94
N ARG A 66 24.66 -1.57 12.79
CA ARG A 66 24.24 -0.17 13.01
C ARG A 66 23.06 0.18 12.12
N LEU A 67 23.21 -0.05 10.82
CA LEU A 67 22.19 0.23 9.82
C LEU A 67 20.92 -0.59 10.06
N GLN A 68 21.06 -1.87 10.43
CA GLN A 68 19.91 -2.70 10.76
C GLN A 68 19.16 -2.22 12.01
N LEU A 69 19.87 -1.82 13.07
CA LEU A 69 19.26 -1.27 14.28
C LEU A 69 18.53 0.05 13.99
N LEU A 70 19.13 0.94 13.19
CA LEU A 70 18.49 2.17 12.74
C LEU A 70 17.27 1.91 11.85
N ALA A 71 17.34 0.91 10.97
CA ALA A 71 16.25 0.53 10.07
C ALA A 71 15.02 -0.03 10.81
N LEU A 72 15.16 -0.45 12.07
CA LEU A 72 13.99 -0.81 12.91
C LEU A 72 13.09 0.40 13.19
N GLY A 73 13.62 1.62 13.11
CA GLY A 73 12.91 2.85 13.48
C GLY A 73 12.65 3.01 14.98
N ILE A 74 13.31 2.20 15.83
CA ILE A 74 13.19 2.21 17.30
C ILE A 74 14.23 3.13 17.94
N PHE A 75 15.38 3.28 17.29
CA PHE A 75 16.50 4.10 17.77
C PHE A 75 16.69 5.28 16.82
N HIS A 76 17.05 6.44 17.37
CA HIS A 76 17.48 7.58 16.55
C HIS A 76 19.00 7.72 16.51
N HIS A 77 19.70 7.15 17.49
CA HIS A 77 21.15 7.08 17.55
C HIS A 77 21.63 5.68 17.95
N VAL A 78 22.68 5.20 17.29
CA VAL A 78 23.36 3.92 17.58
C VAL A 78 24.85 4.11 17.37
N GLU A 79 25.63 3.83 18.42
CA GLU A 79 27.08 3.93 18.45
C GLU A 79 27.69 2.63 19.01
N PHE A 80 28.79 2.18 18.39
CA PHE A 80 29.59 1.07 18.89
C PHE A 80 30.91 1.57 19.44
N GLN A 81 31.24 1.16 20.65
CA GLN A 81 32.51 1.47 21.29
C GLN A 81 33.20 0.18 21.73
N LEU A 82 34.51 0.11 21.54
CA LEU A 82 35.33 -1.00 22.02
C LEU A 82 36.08 -0.57 23.27
N LYS A 83 35.78 -1.22 24.39
CA LYS A 83 36.51 -1.03 25.65
C LYS A 83 37.48 -2.17 25.87
N LYS A 84 38.66 -1.88 26.43
CA LYS A 84 39.65 -2.91 26.77
C LYS A 84 39.05 -3.96 27.72
N GLY A 85 39.17 -5.23 27.36
CA GLY A 85 38.75 -6.38 28.17
C GLY A 85 39.77 -6.73 29.25
N ARG A 86 39.54 -7.85 29.94
CA ARG A 86 40.39 -8.29 31.07
C ARG A 86 41.76 -8.78 30.62
N ARG A 87 41.86 -9.37 29.43
CA ARG A 87 43.11 -9.89 28.85
C ARG A 87 43.55 -9.06 27.66
N ARG A 88 44.86 -9.05 27.37
CA ARG A 88 45.38 -8.42 26.14
C ARG A 88 44.76 -9.10 24.92
N GLY A 89 44.26 -8.29 23.98
CA GLY A 89 43.55 -8.79 22.80
C GLY A 89 42.05 -9.01 23.02
N ASN A 90 41.54 -8.90 24.25
CA ASN A 90 40.10 -8.94 24.51
C ASN A 90 39.49 -7.55 24.54
N VAL A 91 38.24 -7.44 24.09
CA VAL A 91 37.44 -6.21 24.14
C VAL A 91 36.02 -6.47 24.62
N ILE A 92 35.43 -5.47 25.26
CA ILE A 92 34.01 -5.40 25.57
C ILE A 92 33.39 -4.50 24.50
N LEU A 93 32.43 -5.04 23.74
CA LEU A 93 31.66 -4.28 22.78
C LEU A 93 30.53 -3.56 23.52
N ILE A 94 30.64 -2.24 23.60
CA ILE A 94 29.61 -1.38 24.18
C ILE A 94 28.74 -0.87 23.04
N VAL A 95 27.46 -1.13 23.14
CA VAL A 95 26.43 -0.69 22.20
C VAL A 95 25.66 0.41 22.90
N ARG A 96 25.89 1.66 22.52
CA ARG A 96 25.12 2.79 23.02
C ARG A 96 24.00 3.06 22.06
N VAL A 97 22.78 3.03 22.59
CA VAL A 97 21.58 3.34 21.81
C VAL A 97 20.81 4.46 22.48
N GLU A 98 20.11 5.25 21.68
CA GLU A 98 19.14 6.21 22.18
C GLU A 98 17.78 5.88 21.56
N GLU A 99 16.88 5.38 22.41
CA GLU A 99 15.51 5.06 22.01
C GLU A 99 14.75 6.32 21.59
N ARG A 100 13.84 6.18 20.62
CA ARG A 100 12.89 7.24 20.23
C ARG A 100 11.48 6.82 20.57
N GLN A 101 10.58 7.79 20.61
CA GLN A 101 9.15 7.52 20.71
C GLN A 101 8.67 6.79 19.44
N THR A 102 8.06 5.62 19.64
CA THR A 102 7.58 4.73 18.58
C THR A 102 6.06 4.74 18.42
N LEU A 103 5.35 5.46 19.30
CA LEU A 103 3.92 5.75 19.15
C LEU A 103 3.73 6.87 18.13
N ILE A 104 3.02 6.59 17.05
CA ILE A 104 2.71 7.54 15.99
C ILE A 104 1.21 7.58 15.70
N ILE A 105 0.73 8.74 15.27
CA ILE A 105 -0.60 8.88 14.66
C ILE A 105 -0.43 8.50 13.18
N ARG A 106 -1.02 7.38 12.78
CA ARG A 106 -0.92 6.84 11.40
C ARG A 106 -1.90 7.53 10.46
N HIS A 107 -3.12 7.75 10.95
CA HIS A 107 -4.17 8.40 10.20
C HIS A 107 -4.93 9.36 11.12
N LEU A 108 -5.18 10.56 10.60
CA LEU A 108 -6.17 11.49 11.13
C LEU A 108 -6.90 12.02 9.90
N PHE A 109 -8.17 11.69 9.77
CA PHE A 109 -8.97 12.17 8.65
C PHE A 109 -10.34 12.57 9.13
N PHE A 110 -10.87 13.61 8.52
CA PHE A 110 -12.22 14.09 8.70
C PHE A 110 -12.74 14.47 7.33
N GLY A 111 -14.05 14.45 7.16
CA GLY A 111 -14.67 14.89 5.94
C GLY A 111 -16.16 15.04 6.09
N ALA A 112 -16.77 15.55 5.04
CA ALA A 112 -18.20 15.76 4.92
C ALA A 112 -18.62 15.48 3.48
N SER A 113 -19.86 15.05 3.30
CA SER A 113 -20.49 14.81 2.01
C SER A 113 -21.97 15.19 2.08
N ARG A 114 -22.66 15.13 0.94
CA ARG A 114 -24.10 15.39 0.89
C ARG A 114 -24.90 14.38 1.71
N ILE A 115 -24.52 13.11 1.67
CA ILE A 115 -25.21 12.03 2.39
C ILE A 115 -24.71 11.91 3.84
N ILE A 116 -23.42 12.13 4.09
CA ILE A 116 -22.83 12.01 5.43
C ILE A 116 -22.31 13.37 5.86
N PRO A 117 -23.02 14.09 6.75
CA PRO A 117 -22.72 15.48 7.06
C PRO A 117 -21.34 15.67 7.70
N PHE A 118 -20.86 14.68 8.46
CA PHE A 118 -19.45 14.59 8.82
C PHE A 118 -19.03 13.16 9.19
N TRP A 119 -17.75 12.87 9.03
CA TRP A 119 -17.08 11.69 9.58
C TRP A 119 -15.70 12.04 10.12
N LEU A 120 -15.21 11.23 11.06
CA LEU A 120 -13.93 11.37 11.71
C LEU A 120 -13.29 10.00 11.90
N GLY A 121 -11.99 9.89 11.61
CA GLY A 121 -11.20 8.71 11.87
C GLY A 121 -9.84 9.03 12.49
N LEU A 122 -9.42 8.14 13.39
CA LEU A 122 -8.13 8.19 14.07
C LEU A 122 -7.48 6.81 14.04
N GLY A 123 -6.20 6.77 13.67
CA GLY A 123 -5.37 5.58 13.70
C GLY A 123 -4.10 5.82 14.51
N LEU A 124 -3.84 4.97 15.49
CA LEU A 124 -2.64 4.96 16.31
C LEU A 124 -1.80 3.72 15.99
N GLN A 125 -0.48 3.85 16.11
CA GLN A 125 0.44 2.74 15.92
C GLN A 125 1.61 2.83 16.89
N GLU A 126 1.91 1.73 17.56
CA GLU A 126 3.10 1.52 18.38
C GLU A 126 4.06 0.58 17.64
N GLY A 127 5.21 1.08 17.19
CA GLY A 127 6.20 0.33 16.41
C GLY A 127 7.11 -0.62 17.22
N ASN A 128 7.10 -0.52 18.55
CA ASN A 128 7.90 -1.35 19.45
C ASN A 128 7.07 -1.87 20.62
N PHE A 129 5.98 -2.56 20.28
CA PHE A 129 5.06 -3.12 21.25
C PHE A 129 5.79 -4.15 22.14
N LEU A 130 5.65 -3.97 23.46
CA LEU A 130 6.35 -4.74 24.50
C LEU A 130 7.88 -4.78 24.38
N GLY A 131 8.50 -3.82 23.67
CA GLY A 131 9.95 -3.77 23.51
C GLY A 131 10.52 -4.85 22.59
N LYS A 132 9.69 -5.51 21.77
CA LYS A 132 10.09 -6.66 20.94
C LYS A 132 10.18 -6.35 19.44
N GLY A 133 10.08 -5.08 19.03
CA GLY A 133 10.00 -4.70 17.61
C GLY A 133 8.74 -5.21 16.90
N MET A 134 7.69 -5.51 17.68
CA MET A 134 6.35 -5.80 17.14
C MET A 134 5.62 -4.49 16.91
N ARG A 135 4.75 -4.45 15.89
CA ARG A 135 3.94 -3.27 15.59
C ARG A 135 2.49 -3.55 15.93
N LEU A 136 1.95 -2.81 16.90
CA LEU A 136 0.53 -2.82 17.23
C LEU A 136 -0.13 -1.59 16.58
N SER A 137 -1.26 -1.78 15.92
CA SER A 137 -2.04 -0.68 15.37
C SER A 137 -3.51 -0.79 15.79
N VAL A 138 -4.14 0.35 16.04
CA VAL A 138 -5.56 0.46 16.33
C VAL A 138 -6.10 1.65 15.56
N ALA A 139 -7.17 1.46 14.80
CA ALA A 139 -7.84 2.52 14.08
C ALA A 139 -9.34 2.46 14.32
N ALA A 140 -9.97 3.62 14.38
CA ALA A 140 -11.41 3.74 14.47
C ALA A 140 -11.89 4.87 13.56
N VAL A 141 -13.09 4.69 13.01
CA VAL A 141 -13.81 5.70 12.24
C VAL A 141 -15.26 5.73 12.69
N GLY A 142 -15.85 6.91 12.72
CA GLY A 142 -17.26 7.12 13.02
C GLY A 142 -17.84 8.22 12.15
N THR A 143 -19.13 8.11 11.86
CA THR A 143 -19.90 9.08 11.08
C THR A 143 -21.03 9.67 11.90
N ALA A 144 -21.45 10.88 11.57
CA ALA A 144 -22.79 11.32 11.93
C ALA A 144 -23.85 10.46 11.24
N ARG A 145 -25.09 10.64 11.69
CA ARG A 145 -26.27 10.09 11.02
C ARG A 145 -26.30 10.57 9.56
N SER A 146 -26.46 9.63 8.64
CA SER A 146 -26.62 9.95 7.22
C SER A 146 -27.94 10.69 6.97
N ASP A 147 -27.91 11.67 6.07
CA ASP A 147 -29.06 12.49 5.65
C ASP A 147 -29.82 11.82 4.50
N ILE A 148 -30.29 10.60 4.77
CA ILE A 148 -31.13 9.79 3.87
C ILE A 148 -32.23 9.13 4.69
N MET A 149 -33.26 8.62 4.00
CA MET A 149 -34.31 7.87 4.67
C MET A 149 -33.71 6.63 5.36
N GLU A 150 -34.08 6.42 6.62
CA GLU A 150 -33.54 5.39 7.52
C GLU A 150 -32.04 5.51 7.85
N GLY A 151 -31.37 6.60 7.46
CA GLY A 151 -29.95 6.81 7.73
C GLY A 151 -29.57 6.69 9.21
N ARG A 152 -28.44 6.02 9.47
CA ARG A 152 -27.91 5.75 10.82
C ARG A 152 -26.45 6.19 10.95
N PRO A 153 -25.97 6.47 12.17
CA PRO A 153 -24.54 6.60 12.43
C PRO A 153 -23.81 5.30 12.12
N GLN A 154 -22.66 5.40 11.44
CA GLN A 154 -21.81 4.26 11.12
C GLN A 154 -20.52 4.35 11.92
N TYR A 155 -19.93 3.20 12.24
CA TYR A 155 -18.62 3.16 12.86
C TYR A 155 -17.89 1.86 12.55
N ALA A 156 -16.57 1.93 12.51
CA ALA A 156 -15.72 0.77 12.38
C ALA A 156 -14.48 0.91 13.26
N VAL A 157 -13.99 -0.23 13.73
CA VAL A 157 -12.75 -0.36 14.49
C VAL A 157 -11.93 -1.50 13.90
N GLU A 158 -10.63 -1.27 13.81
CA GLU A 158 -9.65 -2.26 13.38
C GLU A 158 -8.49 -2.25 14.37
N SER A 159 -7.99 -3.44 14.67
CA SER A 159 -6.74 -3.61 15.39
C SER A 159 -5.87 -4.63 14.65
N SER A 160 -4.57 -4.39 14.61
CA SER A 160 -3.62 -5.33 14.00
C SER A 160 -2.31 -5.42 14.76
N LEU A 161 -1.70 -6.60 14.72
CA LEU A 161 -0.39 -6.89 15.29
C LEU A 161 0.48 -7.49 14.20
N PHE A 162 1.57 -6.80 13.87
CA PHE A 162 2.65 -7.34 13.05
C PHE A 162 3.80 -7.81 13.95
N ALA A 163 4.07 -9.11 13.88
CA ALA A 163 5.10 -9.79 14.64
C ALA A 163 6.09 -10.46 13.66
N PRO A 164 7.16 -9.77 13.25
CA PRO A 164 8.06 -10.25 12.20
C PRO A 164 8.85 -11.51 12.59
N LYS A 165 8.93 -11.84 13.87
CA LYS A 165 9.80 -12.89 14.42
C LYS A 165 9.15 -13.74 15.52
N TRP A 166 7.82 -13.80 15.58
CA TRP A 166 7.14 -14.68 16.55
C TRP A 166 7.22 -16.15 16.14
N LEU A 167 7.17 -16.41 14.83
CA LEU A 167 7.40 -17.71 14.20
C LEU A 167 8.56 -17.60 13.21
N PRO A 168 9.01 -18.71 12.58
CA PRO A 168 10.00 -18.66 11.49
C PRO A 168 9.57 -17.81 10.29
N ILE A 169 8.26 -17.52 10.19
CA ILE A 169 7.65 -16.64 9.21
C ILE A 169 7.11 -15.37 9.88
N PRO A 170 7.19 -14.20 9.22
CA PRO A 170 6.51 -13.00 9.69
C PRO A 170 5.00 -13.22 9.75
N LEU A 171 4.38 -12.76 10.83
CA LEU A 171 2.94 -12.90 11.03
C LEU A 171 2.32 -11.52 11.20
N HIS A 172 1.24 -11.26 10.49
CA HIS A 172 0.37 -10.11 10.66
C HIS A 172 -1.00 -10.67 11.02
N LEU A 173 -1.55 -10.22 12.13
CA LEU A 173 -2.85 -10.64 12.63
C LEU A 173 -3.70 -9.41 12.82
N GLY A 174 -5.01 -9.53 12.61
CA GLY A 174 -5.91 -8.45 12.94
C GLY A 174 -7.32 -8.88 13.19
N ALA A 175 -8.05 -7.95 13.79
CA ALA A 175 -9.47 -8.03 14.05
C ALA A 175 -10.12 -6.74 13.58
N ARG A 176 -11.29 -6.86 12.97
CA ARG A 176 -12.11 -5.72 12.55
C ARG A 176 -13.55 -5.90 12.95
N TYR A 177 -14.22 -4.80 13.23
CA TYR A 177 -15.65 -4.72 13.39
C TYR A 177 -16.16 -3.45 12.71
N ALA A 178 -17.27 -3.56 12.00
CA ALA A 178 -17.96 -2.46 11.36
C ALA A 178 -19.46 -2.61 11.59
N ASN A 179 -20.09 -1.51 11.98
CA ASN A 179 -21.52 -1.31 11.92
C ASN A 179 -21.74 -0.22 10.87
N GLY A 180 -22.19 -0.65 9.69
CA GLY A 180 -22.21 0.16 8.49
C GLY A 180 -23.56 0.12 7.80
N THR A 181 -23.75 1.03 6.88
CA THR A 181 -24.93 1.08 6.02
C THR A 181 -24.47 1.27 4.58
N GLU A 182 -24.94 0.41 3.69
CA GLU A 182 -24.71 0.59 2.25
C GLU A 182 -25.86 1.41 1.66
N PHE A 183 -25.55 2.43 0.85
CA PHE A 183 -26.58 3.23 0.21
C PHE A 183 -26.97 2.62 -1.14
N TYR A 184 -28.25 2.41 -1.35
CA TYR A 184 -28.77 1.94 -2.63
C TYR A 184 -29.88 2.86 -3.12
N ARG A 185 -29.93 3.05 -4.44
CA ARG A 185 -30.87 3.95 -5.09
C ARG A 185 -32.22 3.26 -5.27
N THR A 186 -33.29 3.92 -4.87
CA THR A 186 -34.68 3.48 -5.09
C THR A 186 -35.41 4.27 -6.16
N TYR A 187 -35.00 5.52 -6.41
CA TYR A 187 -35.61 6.39 -7.42
C TYR A 187 -34.55 7.17 -8.21
N GLY A 188 -34.96 7.77 -9.33
CA GLY A 188 -34.13 8.68 -10.11
C GLY A 188 -33.15 8.02 -11.08
N GLU A 189 -32.54 8.87 -11.91
CA GLU A 189 -31.54 8.48 -12.91
C GLU A 189 -30.26 7.96 -12.26
N ALA A 190 -29.45 7.21 -13.02
CA ALA A 190 -28.24 6.58 -12.48
C ALA A 190 -27.23 7.61 -11.93
N ASP A 191 -27.16 8.78 -12.53
CA ASP A 191 -26.24 9.89 -12.24
C ASP A 191 -26.79 10.91 -11.21
N ASP A 192 -28.04 10.77 -10.76
CA ASP A 192 -28.67 11.73 -9.85
C ASP A 192 -28.15 11.58 -8.40
N GLY A 193 -27.37 12.54 -7.92
CA GLY A 193 -26.82 12.50 -6.56
C GLY A 193 -27.75 12.95 -5.43
N ASP A 194 -29.06 13.09 -5.66
CA ASP A 194 -30.01 13.53 -4.62
C ASP A 194 -30.17 12.48 -3.50
N PRO A 195 -29.86 12.81 -2.22
CA PRO A 195 -30.03 11.89 -1.09
C PRO A 195 -31.45 11.34 -0.92
N GLU A 196 -32.50 12.06 -1.33
CA GLU A 196 -33.89 11.60 -1.20
C GLU A 196 -34.18 10.33 -2.02
N ASN A 197 -33.35 10.07 -3.04
CA ASN A 197 -33.47 8.92 -3.92
C ASN A 197 -32.78 7.65 -3.39
N PHE A 198 -32.20 7.70 -2.19
CA PHE A 198 -31.44 6.60 -1.60
C PHE A 198 -32.08 6.07 -0.32
N LEU A 199 -31.93 4.76 -0.14
CA LEU A 199 -32.18 4.03 1.09
C LEU A 199 -30.89 3.46 1.65
N SER A 200 -30.90 3.16 2.95
CA SER A 200 -29.82 2.43 3.62
C SER A 200 -30.13 0.94 3.73
N LEU A 201 -29.12 0.12 3.44
CA LEU A 201 -29.07 -1.29 3.79
C LEU A 201 -28.12 -1.46 4.98
N ASP A 202 -28.67 -1.83 6.14
CA ASP A 202 -27.90 -2.02 7.36
C ASP A 202 -27.10 -3.32 7.33
N TYR A 203 -25.85 -3.25 7.78
CA TYR A 203 -25.05 -4.45 8.04
C TYR A 203 -24.11 -4.28 9.23
N GLN A 204 -23.84 -5.39 9.90
CA GLN A 204 -22.78 -5.53 10.88
C GLN A 204 -21.80 -6.58 10.40
N ARG A 205 -20.50 -6.27 10.46
CA ARG A 205 -19.44 -7.14 9.98
C ARG A 205 -18.32 -7.21 11.00
N GLY A 206 -18.02 -8.39 11.50
CA GLY A 206 -16.92 -8.60 12.44
C GLY A 206 -16.06 -9.77 12.01
N GLY A 207 -14.75 -9.70 12.18
CA GLY A 207 -13.89 -10.80 11.76
C GLY A 207 -12.43 -10.67 12.12
N PHE A 208 -11.70 -11.71 11.79
CA PHE A 208 -10.27 -11.84 12.00
C PHE A 208 -9.57 -12.16 10.68
N TRP A 209 -8.33 -11.75 10.58
CA TRP A 209 -7.48 -12.13 9.47
C TRP A 209 -6.05 -12.40 9.94
N THR A 210 -5.36 -13.21 9.16
CA THR A 210 -3.95 -13.52 9.35
C THR A 210 -3.25 -13.47 7.99
N GLU A 211 -2.07 -12.86 7.95
CA GLU A 211 -1.27 -12.70 6.75
C GLU A 211 0.19 -13.00 7.05
N THR A 212 0.89 -13.54 6.05
CA THR A 212 2.32 -13.77 6.09
C THR A 212 2.99 -13.31 4.80
N PHE A 213 4.30 -13.04 4.89
CA PHE A 213 5.10 -12.42 3.85
C PHE A 213 6.34 -13.29 3.60
N LEU A 214 6.51 -13.73 2.36
CA LEU A 214 7.57 -14.64 1.95
C LEU A 214 8.40 -13.96 0.86
N PRO A 215 9.64 -13.52 1.15
CA PRO A 215 10.54 -13.03 0.12
C PRO A 215 11.00 -14.20 -0.77
N LEU A 216 10.79 -14.06 -2.08
CA LEU A 216 11.17 -15.00 -3.14
C LEU A 216 12.14 -14.30 -4.11
N GLY A 217 13.31 -13.90 -3.59
CA GLY A 217 14.28 -13.11 -4.34
C GLY A 217 13.80 -11.67 -4.53
N ARG A 218 13.50 -11.27 -5.77
CA ARG A 218 12.92 -9.95 -6.10
C ARG A 218 11.39 -9.94 -6.01
N LEU A 219 10.78 -11.10 -5.82
CA LEU A 219 9.35 -11.26 -5.65
C LEU A 219 9.01 -11.32 -4.17
N PHE A 220 7.84 -10.81 -3.79
CA PHE A 220 7.27 -11.01 -2.47
C PHE A 220 5.92 -11.68 -2.61
N LEU A 221 5.76 -12.81 -1.93
CA LEU A 221 4.49 -13.52 -1.85
C LEU A 221 3.83 -13.20 -0.52
N HIS A 222 2.63 -12.66 -0.58
CA HIS A 222 1.73 -12.45 0.53
C HIS A 222 0.66 -13.54 0.50
N VAL A 223 0.47 -14.22 1.61
CA VAL A 223 -0.61 -15.21 1.76
C VAL A 223 -1.42 -14.83 2.97
N GLY A 224 -2.74 -14.82 2.82
CA GLY A 224 -3.66 -14.43 3.88
C GLY A 224 -4.86 -15.34 3.98
N LEU A 225 -5.38 -15.49 5.20
CA LEU A 225 -6.63 -16.15 5.51
C LEU A 225 -7.49 -15.18 6.32
N SER A 226 -8.76 -15.05 5.96
CA SER A 226 -9.71 -14.18 6.67
C SER A 226 -10.99 -14.96 6.98
N SER A 227 -11.59 -14.64 8.12
CA SER A 227 -12.91 -15.14 8.53
C SER A 227 -13.71 -14.01 9.12
N GLU A 228 -14.97 -13.90 8.73
CA GLU A 228 -15.87 -12.82 9.10
C GLU A 228 -17.29 -13.34 9.29
N LEU A 229 -18.02 -12.70 10.18
CA LEU A 229 -19.44 -12.83 10.36
C LEU A 229 -20.09 -11.54 9.88
N LEU A 230 -21.07 -11.70 9.01
CA LEU A 230 -21.89 -10.63 8.47
C LEU A 230 -23.32 -10.84 8.99
N HIS A 231 -23.91 -9.79 9.54
CA HIS A 231 -25.34 -9.74 9.82
C HIS A 231 -25.94 -8.65 8.96
N THR A 232 -26.83 -9.02 8.04
CA THR A 232 -27.54 -8.04 7.20
C THR A 232 -29.03 -8.08 7.53
N THR A 233 -29.68 -6.92 7.42
CA THR A 233 -31.14 -6.84 7.49
C THR A 233 -31.62 -6.34 6.15
N LEU A 234 -32.02 -7.27 5.29
CA LEU A 234 -32.44 -6.91 3.94
C LEU A 234 -33.82 -6.24 3.99
N PRO A 235 -34.02 -5.14 3.24
CA PRO A 235 -35.31 -4.47 3.17
C PRO A 235 -36.35 -5.41 2.53
N GLY A 236 -37.60 -5.27 2.99
CA GLY A 236 -38.73 -6.03 2.45
C GLY A 236 -39.03 -5.68 0.99
N GLU A 237 -39.03 -4.38 0.68
CA GLU A 237 -39.09 -3.88 -0.69
C GLU A 237 -37.68 -3.73 -1.27
N ARG A 238 -37.46 -4.37 -2.43
CA ARG A 238 -36.17 -4.37 -3.14
C ARG A 238 -36.43 -3.97 -4.57
N ILE A 239 -36.96 -2.78 -4.76
CA ILE A 239 -37.40 -2.31 -6.07
C ILE A 239 -36.74 -0.96 -6.32
N ARG A 240 -36.20 -0.80 -7.52
CA ARG A 240 -35.81 0.49 -8.07
C ARG A 240 -36.87 0.94 -9.06
N HIS A 241 -37.40 2.13 -8.85
CA HIS A 241 -38.32 2.81 -9.76
C HIS A 241 -37.51 3.72 -10.69
N PHE A 242 -37.77 3.62 -11.98
CA PHE A 242 -37.11 4.42 -13.01
C PHE A 242 -38.03 5.57 -13.46
N PRO A 243 -37.48 6.69 -13.97
CA PRO A 243 -38.29 7.82 -14.42
C PRO A 243 -39.24 7.51 -15.59
N ASP A 244 -38.96 6.45 -16.35
CA ASP A 244 -39.84 5.92 -17.41
C ASP A 244 -41.08 5.17 -16.88
N GLY A 245 -41.23 5.09 -15.54
CA GLY A 245 -42.31 4.39 -14.86
C GLY A 245 -42.07 2.88 -14.70
N THR A 246 -40.97 2.34 -15.23
CA THR A 246 -40.61 0.94 -15.03
C THR A 246 -40.04 0.71 -13.64
N SER A 247 -40.12 -0.53 -13.17
CA SER A 247 -39.61 -0.92 -11.86
C SER A 247 -38.83 -2.22 -12.00
N ARG A 248 -37.61 -2.28 -11.45
CA ARG A 248 -36.78 -3.49 -11.47
C ARG A 248 -36.46 -3.95 -10.06
N GLN A 249 -36.42 -5.25 -9.86
CA GLN A 249 -36.02 -5.82 -8.58
C GLN A 249 -34.51 -5.65 -8.36
N ILE A 250 -34.12 -5.22 -7.17
CA ILE A 250 -32.75 -5.13 -6.72
C ILE A 250 -32.36 -6.48 -6.09
N HIS A 251 -31.35 -7.12 -6.68
CA HIS A 251 -30.74 -8.32 -6.11
C HIS A 251 -29.43 -7.95 -5.41
N PHE A 252 -29.45 -7.90 -4.08
CA PHE A 252 -28.26 -7.54 -3.30
C PHE A 252 -27.15 -8.60 -3.30
N GLY A 253 -27.45 -9.85 -3.69
CA GLY A 253 -26.48 -10.95 -3.59
C GLY A 253 -26.08 -11.29 -2.13
N LEU A 254 -26.86 -10.84 -1.16
CA LEU A 254 -26.64 -11.04 0.27
C LEU A 254 -27.72 -11.95 0.85
N GLN A 255 -27.40 -12.61 1.96
CA GLN A 255 -28.32 -13.45 2.70
C GLN A 255 -28.84 -12.63 3.87
N ASP A 256 -30.15 -12.64 4.07
CA ASP A 256 -30.77 -11.97 5.21
C ASP A 256 -30.38 -12.67 6.52
N GLY A 257 -30.13 -11.89 7.56
CA GLY A 257 -29.64 -12.41 8.84
C GLY A 257 -28.13 -12.67 8.84
N PHE A 258 -27.71 -13.73 9.55
CA PHE A 258 -26.29 -14.07 9.73
C PHE A 258 -25.75 -14.90 8.57
N SER A 259 -24.61 -14.50 8.06
CA SER A 259 -23.80 -15.26 7.11
C SER A 259 -22.32 -15.20 7.50
N ALA A 260 -21.55 -16.20 7.08
CA ALA A 260 -20.12 -16.25 7.30
C ALA A 260 -19.39 -15.95 5.97
N LEU A 261 -18.29 -15.20 6.04
CA LEU A 261 -17.37 -15.04 4.93
C LEU A 261 -16.02 -15.58 5.36
N GLY A 262 -15.52 -16.58 4.66
CA GLY A 262 -14.14 -17.02 4.79
C GLY A 262 -13.46 -17.11 3.45
N PHE A 263 -12.23 -16.63 3.37
CA PHE A 263 -11.50 -16.59 2.12
C PHE A 263 -9.99 -16.71 2.30
N LEU A 264 -9.37 -17.34 1.31
CA LEU A 264 -7.92 -17.36 1.12
C LEU A 264 -7.55 -16.23 0.17
N SER A 265 -6.46 -15.53 0.45
CA SER A 265 -5.89 -14.49 -0.40
C SER A 265 -4.43 -14.75 -0.72
N GLY A 266 -4.03 -14.43 -1.95
CA GLY A 266 -2.63 -14.42 -2.38
C GLY A 266 -2.32 -13.13 -3.10
N ARG A 267 -1.15 -12.53 -2.85
CA ARG A 267 -0.62 -11.42 -3.65
C ARG A 267 0.85 -11.65 -3.94
N LEU A 268 1.22 -11.56 -5.20
CA LEU A 268 2.60 -11.56 -5.67
C LEU A 268 2.97 -10.13 -6.04
N SER A 269 4.02 -9.58 -5.44
CA SER A 269 4.55 -8.27 -5.79
C SER A 269 5.98 -8.38 -6.31
N TRP A 270 6.28 -7.59 -7.34
CA TRP A 270 7.60 -7.41 -7.91
C TRP A 270 7.91 -5.92 -7.91
N ASP A 271 8.88 -5.50 -7.11
CA ASP A 271 9.24 -4.09 -6.97
C ASP A 271 10.70 -3.87 -7.38
N THR A 272 10.90 -3.03 -8.38
CA THR A 272 12.20 -2.58 -8.87
C THR A 272 12.38 -1.08 -8.72
N ARG A 273 11.47 -0.41 -8.02
CA ARG A 273 11.53 1.03 -7.81
C ARG A 273 12.74 1.40 -6.96
N ASP A 274 13.33 2.55 -7.27
CA ASP A 274 14.44 3.11 -6.51
C ASP A 274 13.99 3.69 -5.15
N ARG A 275 12.72 4.13 -5.06
CA ARG A 275 12.11 4.68 -3.86
C ARG A 275 10.67 4.20 -3.76
N GLU A 276 10.22 3.89 -2.55
CA GLU A 276 8.83 3.49 -2.30
C GLU A 276 7.85 4.65 -2.51
N ASN A 277 8.25 5.84 -2.03
CA ASN A 277 7.49 7.09 -2.15
C ASN A 277 8.15 7.98 -3.21
N LEU A 278 7.35 8.43 -4.18
CA LEU A 278 7.81 9.23 -5.32
C LEU A 278 8.99 8.55 -6.07
N PRO A 279 8.75 7.34 -6.63
CA PRO A 279 9.79 6.62 -7.37
C PRO A 279 10.27 7.43 -8.54
N SER A 280 11.59 7.47 -8.79
CA SER A 280 12.18 8.15 -9.94
C SER A 280 12.49 7.21 -11.11
N SER A 281 12.58 5.91 -10.83
CA SER A 281 12.77 4.87 -11.84
C SER A 281 12.28 3.53 -11.32
N GLY A 282 12.05 2.59 -12.25
CA GLY A 282 11.63 1.23 -11.94
C GLY A 282 10.12 1.03 -12.02
N THR A 283 9.72 -0.20 -11.67
CA THR A 283 8.35 -0.70 -11.84
C THR A 283 7.93 -1.46 -10.60
N LEU A 284 6.69 -1.25 -10.18
CA LEU A 284 5.96 -2.11 -9.25
C LEU A 284 4.85 -2.84 -10.02
N LEU A 285 4.88 -4.16 -9.94
CA LEU A 285 3.82 -5.04 -10.43
C LEU A 285 3.26 -5.82 -9.26
N GLU A 286 1.94 -5.75 -9.05
CA GLU A 286 1.23 -6.53 -8.05
C GLU A 286 0.09 -7.31 -8.69
N LEU A 287 0.10 -8.61 -8.46
CA LEU A 287 -0.96 -9.52 -8.87
C LEU A 287 -1.57 -10.15 -7.62
N GLY A 288 -2.84 -9.91 -7.38
CA GLY A 288 -3.57 -10.38 -6.21
C GLY A 288 -4.83 -11.14 -6.56
N GLY A 289 -5.26 -11.98 -5.64
CA GLY A 289 -6.54 -12.68 -5.74
C GLY A 289 -7.08 -13.11 -4.38
N ARG A 290 -8.40 -13.29 -4.32
CA ARG A 290 -9.13 -13.84 -3.19
C ARG A 290 -10.11 -14.91 -3.68
N ILE A 291 -10.20 -15.99 -2.92
CA ILE A 291 -11.11 -17.10 -3.20
C ILE A 291 -11.90 -17.36 -1.92
N GLY A 292 -13.21 -17.10 -1.97
CA GLY A 292 -14.16 -17.46 -0.94
C GLY A 292 -14.96 -18.68 -1.36
N SER A 293 -15.07 -19.67 -0.47
CA SER A 293 -15.85 -20.88 -0.73
C SER A 293 -16.27 -21.55 0.58
N PRO A 294 -17.24 -22.50 0.55
CA PRO A 294 -17.62 -23.27 1.73
C PRO A 294 -16.47 -24.05 2.39
N VAL A 295 -15.41 -24.39 1.65
CA VAL A 295 -14.19 -25.01 2.20
C VAL A 295 -13.50 -24.10 3.22
N PHE A 296 -13.68 -22.78 3.07
CA PHE A 296 -13.20 -21.77 4.00
C PHE A 296 -14.30 -21.29 4.96
N PHE A 297 -15.36 -22.08 5.17
CA PHE A 297 -16.51 -21.74 6.02
C PHE A 297 -17.29 -20.50 5.56
N SER A 298 -17.26 -20.20 4.26
CA SER A 298 -18.03 -19.11 3.67
C SER A 298 -19.44 -19.57 3.30
N SER A 299 -20.44 -18.75 3.61
CA SER A 299 -21.80 -18.83 3.07
C SER A 299 -21.87 -18.47 1.58
N TYR A 300 -20.80 -17.89 1.03
CA TYR A 300 -20.72 -17.40 -0.35
C TYR A 300 -19.55 -18.03 -1.10
N SER A 301 -19.78 -18.36 -2.37
CA SER A 301 -18.75 -18.78 -3.32
C SER A 301 -18.42 -17.63 -4.27
N TYR A 302 -17.19 -17.11 -4.20
CA TYR A 302 -16.76 -16.04 -5.09
C TYR A 302 -15.25 -16.08 -5.33
N THR A 303 -14.84 -15.56 -6.48
CA THR A 303 -13.44 -15.26 -6.77
C THR A 303 -13.29 -13.80 -7.14
N ARG A 304 -12.23 -13.18 -6.64
CA ARG A 304 -11.88 -11.79 -6.96
C ARG A 304 -10.40 -11.74 -7.33
N GLY A 305 -10.09 -11.26 -8.53
CA GLY A 305 -8.75 -10.92 -8.98
C GLY A 305 -8.50 -9.42 -8.91
N GLU A 306 -7.27 -9.04 -8.59
CA GLU A 306 -6.80 -7.66 -8.59
C GLU A 306 -5.45 -7.61 -9.31
N LEU A 307 -5.32 -6.73 -10.28
CA LEU A 307 -4.06 -6.44 -10.96
C LEU A 307 -3.76 -4.96 -10.77
N GLN A 308 -2.60 -4.67 -10.17
CA GLN A 308 -2.08 -3.31 -10.03
C GLN A 308 -0.73 -3.22 -10.73
N ILE A 309 -0.61 -2.22 -11.61
CA ILE A 309 0.62 -1.91 -12.32
C ILE A 309 0.93 -0.45 -12.06
N ASP A 310 2.03 -0.20 -11.36
CA ASP A 310 2.56 1.13 -11.07
C ASP A 310 3.94 1.25 -11.74
N GLY A 311 3.99 2.04 -12.82
CA GLY A 311 5.23 2.35 -13.54
C GLY A 311 5.61 3.81 -13.36
N SER A 312 6.89 4.08 -13.09
CA SER A 312 7.42 5.45 -13.07
C SER A 312 8.66 5.54 -13.93
N ARG A 313 8.66 6.44 -14.90
CA ARG A 313 9.82 6.74 -15.73
C ARG A 313 9.99 8.25 -15.81
N PHE A 314 11.08 8.73 -15.24
CA PHE A 314 11.42 10.14 -15.32
C PHE A 314 12.24 10.37 -16.60
N VAL A 315 11.74 11.26 -17.44
CA VAL A 315 12.49 11.76 -18.61
C VAL A 315 13.01 13.14 -18.22
N PHE A 316 14.33 13.27 -18.13
CA PHE A 316 14.95 14.57 -17.92
C PHE A 316 14.98 15.30 -19.26
N LEU A 317 14.28 16.44 -19.36
CA LEU A 317 14.40 17.34 -20.50
C LEU A 317 15.67 18.19 -20.33
N ASP A 318 16.56 18.11 -21.30
CA ASP A 318 17.67 19.04 -21.51
C ASP A 318 17.14 20.48 -21.69
N GLU A 319 17.90 21.51 -21.26
CA GLU A 319 17.65 22.95 -21.48
C GLU A 319 17.33 23.33 -22.94
N ARG A 320 17.65 22.47 -23.92
CA ARG A 320 17.36 22.63 -25.35
C ARG A 320 16.05 21.99 -25.82
N GLY A 321 15.27 21.40 -24.92
CA GLY A 321 13.96 20.81 -25.24
C GLY A 321 14.02 19.61 -26.19
N SER A 322 15.18 18.97 -26.37
CA SER A 322 15.28 17.78 -27.24
C SER A 322 14.88 16.51 -26.48
N LEU A 323 13.79 15.89 -26.92
CA LEU A 323 13.32 14.59 -26.42
C LEU A 323 14.27 13.48 -26.90
N ALA A 324 15.24 13.11 -26.07
CA ALA A 324 15.99 11.88 -26.24
C ALA A 324 15.23 10.71 -25.58
N GLY A 325 14.10 10.31 -26.15
CA GLY A 325 13.37 9.14 -25.67
C GLY A 325 12.04 8.90 -26.39
N TRP A 326 11.86 7.66 -26.87
CA TRP A 326 10.56 7.17 -27.32
C TRP A 326 9.61 7.11 -26.13
N ILE A 327 8.58 7.95 -26.15
CA ILE A 327 7.37 7.75 -25.34
C ILE A 327 6.67 6.55 -25.98
N LEU A 328 6.70 5.41 -25.32
CA LEU A 328 5.70 4.39 -25.59
C LEU A 328 4.41 4.93 -24.98
N GLU A 329 3.55 5.52 -25.82
CA GLU A 329 2.13 5.59 -25.49
C GLU A 329 1.68 4.14 -25.32
N PRO A 330 1.21 3.71 -24.13
CA PRO A 330 0.52 2.44 -24.05
C PRO A 330 -0.79 2.62 -24.84
N GLU A 331 -0.77 2.23 -26.11
CA GLU A 331 -1.97 2.04 -26.90
C GLU A 331 -2.99 1.26 -26.05
N LYS A 332 -4.21 1.79 -26.04
CA LYS A 332 -5.41 1.20 -25.45
C LYS A 332 -5.42 -0.32 -25.58
N MET A 333 -5.04 -1.03 -24.52
CA MET A 333 -5.33 -2.47 -24.44
C MET A 333 -6.76 -2.63 -23.95
N GLN A 334 -7.69 -2.33 -24.85
CA GLN A 334 -9.06 -2.79 -24.76
C GLN A 334 -9.04 -4.30 -25.04
N LEU A 335 -9.32 -5.13 -24.03
CA LEU A 335 -9.73 -6.51 -24.30
C LEU A 335 -11.17 -6.47 -24.83
N VAL A 336 -11.33 -6.16 -26.11
CA VAL A 336 -12.60 -6.21 -26.83
C VAL A 336 -12.63 -7.52 -27.61
N CYS A 337 -13.48 -8.46 -27.17
CA CYS A 337 -13.97 -9.50 -28.07
C CYS A 337 -15.07 -8.87 -28.93
N GLY A 338 -14.70 -8.31 -30.09
CA GLY A 338 -15.66 -7.64 -30.97
C GLY A 338 -14.98 -6.77 -32.03
N ARG A 339 -15.41 -6.92 -33.27
CA ARG A 339 -14.79 -6.34 -34.46
C ARG A 339 -15.13 -4.85 -34.59
N ALA A 340 -14.15 -3.97 -34.72
CA ALA A 340 -14.34 -2.56 -35.06
C ALA A 340 -13.99 -2.28 -36.54
N PRO A 341 -14.69 -1.35 -37.23
CA PRO A 341 -14.24 -0.77 -38.49
C PRO A 341 -13.53 0.59 -38.31
N VAL A 342 -12.83 0.96 -39.38
CA VAL A 342 -11.78 1.99 -39.52
C VAL A 342 -12.35 3.42 -39.74
N SER A 343 -11.65 4.45 -39.26
CA SER A 343 -11.62 5.79 -39.89
C SER A 343 -10.30 6.56 -39.61
N HIS A 344 -9.96 7.49 -40.50
CA HIS A 344 -8.65 8.15 -40.72
C HIS A 344 -8.64 9.65 -40.32
N PRO A 345 -7.47 10.36 -40.36
CA PRO A 345 -7.11 11.45 -39.46
C PRO A 345 -7.14 12.87 -40.07
N GLY A 346 -7.05 13.90 -39.22
CA GLY A 346 -6.59 15.23 -39.61
C GLY A 346 -6.73 16.29 -38.52
N GLU A 347 -5.61 16.85 -38.05
CA GLU A 347 -5.33 18.31 -37.89
C GLU A 347 -4.14 18.59 -36.94
N THR A 348 -3.35 19.62 -37.28
CA THR A 348 -2.11 20.08 -36.63
C THR A 348 -2.33 21.30 -35.70
N PRO A 349 -1.40 21.59 -34.76
CA PRO A 349 -1.64 22.46 -33.60
C PRO A 349 -1.03 23.87 -33.74
N PRO A 350 -1.28 24.78 -32.77
CA PRO A 350 -0.39 25.91 -32.53
C PRO A 350 0.33 25.87 -31.17
N GLU A 351 1.56 26.39 -31.19
CA GLU A 351 2.50 26.59 -30.10
C GLU A 351 2.05 27.66 -29.09
N HIS A 352 2.34 27.44 -27.79
CA HIS A 352 2.93 28.47 -26.91
C HIS A 352 3.57 27.81 -25.66
N LEU A 353 4.77 28.32 -25.34
CA LEU A 353 5.70 27.91 -24.27
C LEU A 353 5.13 27.99 -22.85
N GLY A 354 5.47 26.99 -22.04
CA GLY A 354 5.48 27.04 -20.58
C GLY A 354 6.25 25.84 -20.02
N VAL A 355 7.45 26.07 -19.46
CA VAL A 355 8.25 25.01 -18.83
C VAL A 355 7.54 24.53 -17.57
N ARG A 356 7.13 23.25 -17.57
CA ARG A 356 6.57 22.55 -16.42
C ARG A 356 7.22 21.18 -16.37
N ALA A 357 7.85 20.84 -15.25
CA ALA A 357 8.25 19.46 -15.00
C ALA A 357 6.98 18.65 -14.76
N GLU A 358 6.54 17.89 -15.77
CA GLU A 358 5.44 16.93 -15.63
C GLU A 358 6.03 15.54 -15.45
N GLY A 359 6.16 15.12 -14.19
CA GLY A 359 6.30 13.70 -13.90
C GLY A 359 4.95 13.02 -14.08
N SER A 360 4.83 12.10 -15.04
CA SER A 360 3.67 11.24 -15.16
C SER A 360 3.93 9.93 -14.41
N SER A 361 3.25 9.76 -13.28
CA SER A 361 3.05 8.43 -12.70
C SER A 361 1.76 7.89 -13.27
N VAL A 362 1.80 6.75 -13.96
CA VAL A 362 0.59 6.10 -14.44
C VAL A 362 0.29 4.91 -13.55
N ARG A 363 -0.85 4.98 -12.86
CA ARG A 363 -1.40 3.91 -12.03
C ARG A 363 -2.57 3.28 -12.77
N TYR A 364 -2.47 1.99 -13.03
CA TYR A 364 -3.60 1.19 -13.52
C TYR A 364 -3.98 0.16 -12.47
N THR A 365 -5.24 0.19 -12.07
CA THR A 365 -5.83 -0.82 -11.18
C THR A 365 -7.01 -1.45 -11.91
N ALA A 366 -6.93 -2.75 -12.15
CA ALA A 366 -8.02 -3.54 -12.70
C ALA A 366 -8.51 -4.54 -11.64
N VAL A 367 -9.82 -4.57 -11.40
CA VAL A 367 -10.46 -5.50 -10.48
C VAL A 367 -11.43 -6.37 -11.26
N LEU A 368 -11.22 -7.69 -11.21
CA LEU A 368 -12.12 -8.67 -11.81
C LEU A 368 -12.84 -9.41 -10.68
N VAL A 369 -14.18 -9.46 -10.73
CA VAL A 369 -14.99 -10.23 -9.79
C VAL A 369 -15.79 -11.25 -10.57
N ALA A 370 -15.68 -12.53 -10.20
CA ALA A 370 -16.48 -13.59 -10.78
C ALA A 370 -17.20 -14.36 -9.66
N ALA A 371 -18.53 -14.47 -9.78
CA ALA A 371 -19.36 -15.31 -8.93
C ALA A 371 -19.65 -16.61 -9.67
N SER A 372 -19.61 -17.76 -8.98
CA SER A 372 -19.70 -19.08 -9.61
C SER A 372 -21.11 -19.69 -9.62
N ASP A 373 -22.16 -18.91 -9.35
CA ASP A 373 -23.52 -19.46 -9.35
C ASP A 373 -24.03 -19.62 -10.80
N ASP A 374 -24.65 -20.75 -11.11
CA ASP A 374 -25.04 -21.14 -12.48
C ASP A 374 -26.00 -20.14 -13.16
N GLY A 375 -26.71 -19.31 -12.39
CA GLY A 375 -27.54 -18.20 -12.90
C GLY A 375 -26.77 -16.94 -13.31
N ALA A 376 -25.46 -16.84 -13.05
CA ALA A 376 -24.65 -15.66 -13.37
C ALA A 376 -24.22 -15.60 -14.85
N ARG A 377 -24.15 -16.76 -15.53
CA ARG A 377 -23.77 -16.84 -16.95
C ARG A 377 -24.83 -16.26 -17.88
N GLU A 378 -26.12 -16.49 -17.59
CA GLU A 378 -27.24 -15.92 -18.34
C GLU A 378 -27.40 -14.40 -18.09
N ARG A 379 -26.97 -13.91 -16.92
CA ARG A 379 -27.09 -12.49 -16.52
C ARG A 379 -25.95 -11.59 -17.00
N LEU A 380 -24.79 -12.16 -17.34
CA LEU A 380 -23.63 -11.41 -17.85
C LEU A 380 -23.86 -10.89 -19.28
N ASP A 381 -24.62 -11.62 -20.09
CA ASP A 381 -25.01 -11.20 -21.44
C ASP A 381 -26.12 -10.12 -21.43
N GLU A 382 -26.92 -10.03 -20.36
CA GLU A 382 -27.95 -9.00 -20.16
C GLU A 382 -27.38 -7.67 -19.61
N LEU A 383 -26.31 -7.72 -18.80
CA LEU A 383 -25.68 -6.56 -18.16
C LEU A 383 -24.51 -5.95 -18.95
N ALA A 384 -24.09 -6.58 -20.04
CA ALA A 384 -22.97 -6.13 -20.88
C ALA A 384 -23.07 -4.68 -21.39
N PRO A 385 -24.27 -4.09 -21.65
CA PRO A 385 -24.37 -2.68 -22.04
C PRO A 385 -24.25 -1.69 -20.86
N GLU A 386 -24.55 -2.10 -19.62
CA GLU A 386 -24.64 -1.19 -18.45
C GLU A 386 -23.31 -1.07 -17.67
N LEU A 387 -22.31 -1.94 -17.91
CA LEU A 387 -21.02 -1.94 -17.20
C LEU A 387 -19.88 -1.19 -17.92
N VAL A 388 -20.13 -0.65 -19.12
CA VAL A 388 -19.10 0.03 -19.94
C VAL A 388 -18.92 1.51 -19.57
N GLU A 389 -19.84 2.13 -18.83
CA GLU A 389 -19.74 3.52 -18.41
C GLU A 389 -19.63 3.66 -16.88
N GLY A 390 -18.45 3.33 -16.36
CA GLY A 390 -18.11 3.47 -14.93
C GLY A 390 -16.81 4.24 -14.73
N GLY A 391 -16.84 5.56 -14.97
CA GLY A 391 -16.03 6.56 -14.27
C GLY A 391 -14.50 6.48 -14.35
N VAL A 392 -13.92 7.16 -15.35
CA VAL A 392 -12.63 7.84 -15.19
C VAL A 392 -12.88 9.10 -14.38
N ALA A 393 -12.44 9.14 -13.12
CA ALA A 393 -12.30 10.41 -12.39
C ALA A 393 -11.03 11.12 -12.91
N LEU A 394 -11.19 11.93 -13.95
CA LEU A 394 -10.19 12.94 -14.31
C LEU A 394 -10.27 14.06 -13.28
N ALA A 395 -9.28 14.10 -12.38
CA ALA A 395 -8.96 15.31 -11.64
C ALA A 395 -8.46 16.38 -12.63
N SER A 396 -9.39 17.13 -13.24
CA SER A 396 -9.02 18.34 -13.96
C SER A 396 -8.69 19.43 -12.93
N GLY A 397 -7.40 19.68 -12.76
CA GLY A 397 -6.92 20.85 -12.03
C GLY A 397 -7.35 22.11 -12.78
N ARG A 398 -8.45 22.74 -12.35
CA ARG A 398 -8.73 24.13 -12.71
C ARG A 398 -7.78 25.02 -11.92
N VAL A 399 -6.87 25.67 -12.65
CA VAL A 399 -6.08 26.78 -12.17
C VAL A 399 -7.04 27.90 -11.73
N LEU A 400 -7.00 28.24 -10.45
CA LEU A 400 -7.59 29.48 -9.94
C LEU A 400 -6.90 30.66 -10.64
N ARG A 401 -7.65 31.41 -11.46
CA ARG A 401 -7.23 32.75 -11.87
C ARG A 401 -7.18 33.65 -10.63
N PRO A 402 -6.17 34.53 -10.47
CA PRO A 402 -6.18 35.50 -9.40
C PRO A 402 -7.38 36.46 -9.58
N LEU A 403 -8.08 36.71 -8.48
CA LEU A 403 -9.06 37.78 -8.34
C LEU A 403 -8.37 39.12 -8.68
N GLY A 404 -8.63 39.64 -9.87
CA GLY A 404 -8.35 41.04 -10.19
C GLY A 404 -9.27 41.92 -9.35
N ALA A 405 -8.69 42.70 -8.46
CA ALA A 405 -9.40 43.80 -7.80
C ALA A 405 -9.65 44.93 -8.82
N PRO A 406 -10.86 45.47 -8.94
CA PRO A 406 -11.05 46.81 -9.46
C PRO A 406 -11.10 47.83 -8.31
N THR A 407 -10.21 48.81 -8.45
CA THR A 407 -10.08 50.08 -7.72
C THR A 407 -11.36 50.93 -7.86
N PRO A 408 -11.67 51.88 -6.94
CA PRO A 408 -13.00 52.48 -6.83
C PRO A 408 -13.22 53.60 -7.86
N GLU A 409 -14.40 53.64 -8.46
CA GLU A 409 -14.88 54.80 -9.22
C GLU A 409 -15.74 55.72 -8.34
N ARG A 410 -15.31 56.99 -8.26
CA ARG A 410 -16.13 58.22 -8.25
C ARG A 410 -15.17 59.41 -8.41
N PRO A 411 -15.57 60.60 -8.94
CA PRO A 411 -16.91 61.01 -9.40
C PRO A 411 -16.93 61.78 -10.75
N ALA A 412 -18.13 62.00 -11.27
CA ALA A 412 -18.59 63.27 -11.85
C ALA A 412 -20.09 63.42 -11.57
#